data_AF-A0A0K2U6B5-F1
#
_entry.id   AF-A0A0K2U6B5-F1
#
_cell.length_a   1.000
_cell.length_b   1.000
_cell.length_c   1.000
_cell.angle_alpha   90.00
_cell.angle_beta   90.00
_cell.angle_gamma   90.00
#
_symmetry.space_group_name_H-M   'P 1'
#
loop_
_entity.id
_entity.type
_entity.pdbx_description
1 polymer ?
#
loop_
_entity_poly.entity_id
_entity_poly.type
_entity_poly.pdbx_seq_one_letter_code
_entity_poly.pdbx_strand_id
1 'polypeptide(L)'
;MFDVEWHTDGTISFKANNGKYVGIKKSGHLFANTDEIEENAKYFFYLVNRPILVLKCEQGFVGYKSTGSTKLECNKANYETIVVERSEKGLVHFKGLSNL
;
A
#
# COMPACT_ATOMS: atom_id res chain seq x y z
N MET A 1 15.75 4.80 -11.53
CA MET A 1 15.13 3.95 -10.50
C MET A 1 14.97 4.77 -9.24
N PHE A 2 13.91 4.55 -8.48
CA PHE A 2 13.64 5.26 -7.23
C PHE A 2 13.55 4.23 -6.09
N ASP A 3 14.05 4.60 -4.92
CA ASP A 3 13.76 3.89 -3.69
C ASP A 3 12.51 4.50 -3.05
N VAL A 4 11.66 3.65 -2.49
CA VAL A 4 10.44 4.06 -1.77
C VAL A 4 10.69 3.91 -0.28
N GLU A 5 10.53 5.00 0.45
CA GLU A 5 10.60 5.03 1.91
C GLU A 5 9.17 5.16 2.47
N TRP A 6 8.80 4.25 3.37
CA TRP A 6 7.48 4.20 4.00
C TRP A 6 7.50 4.88 5.36
N HIS A 7 6.52 5.74 5.62
CA HIS A 7 6.41 6.50 6.87
C HIS A 7 5.29 5.99 7.77
N THR A 8 5.40 6.25 9.06
CA THR A 8 4.39 5.84 10.06
C THR A 8 3.08 6.62 9.94
N ASP A 9 3.08 7.76 9.25
CA ASP A 9 1.91 8.64 9.05
C ASP A 9 1.10 8.30 7.79
N GLY A 10 1.43 7.20 7.11
CA GLY A 10 0.76 6.74 5.88
C GLY A 10 1.27 7.40 4.60
N THR A 11 2.25 8.29 4.69
CA THR A 11 2.94 8.85 3.53
C THR A 11 4.10 7.96 3.07
N ILE A 12 4.57 8.21 1.85
CA ILE A 12 5.82 7.67 1.31
C ILE A 12 6.68 8.80 0.76
N SER A 13 7.97 8.55 0.62
CA SER A 13 8.91 9.41 -0.11
C SER A 13 9.66 8.64 -1.18
N PHE A 14 9.99 9.33 -2.28
CA PHE A 14 10.77 8.75 -3.37
C PHE A 14 12.18 9.30 -3.34
N LYS A 15 13.18 8.44 -3.16
CA LYS A 15 14.59 8.81 -3.29
C LYS A 15 15.07 8.48 -4.70
N ALA A 16 15.56 9.48 -5.41
CA ALA A 16 16.10 9.31 -6.74
C ALA A 16 17.55 8.79 -6.69
N ASN A 17 18.04 8.31 -7.83
CA ASN A 17 19.40 7.79 -7.97
C ASN A 17 20.52 8.82 -7.71
N ASN A 18 20.18 10.12 -7.71
CA ASN A 18 21.10 11.19 -7.32
C ASN A 18 21.19 11.38 -5.79
N GLY A 19 20.54 10.50 -5.01
CA GLY A 19 20.53 10.53 -3.55
C GLY A 19 19.54 11.54 -2.94
N LYS A 20 18.82 12.32 -3.76
CA LYS A 20 17.88 13.35 -3.30
C LYS A 20 16.44 12.82 -3.32
N TYR A 21 15.59 13.37 -2.46
CA TYR A 21 14.15 13.11 -2.46
C TYR A 21 13.44 13.94 -3.53
N VAL A 22 12.40 13.34 -4.12
CA VAL A 22 11.52 14.00 -5.08
C VAL A 22 10.52 14.88 -4.33
N GLY A 23 10.67 16.19 -4.41
CA GLY A 23 9.76 17.17 -3.84
C GLY A 23 8.84 17.81 -4.88
N ILE A 24 7.70 18.34 -4.43
CA ILE A 24 6.79 19.17 -5.19
C ILE A 24 7.19 20.64 -5.03
N LYS A 25 7.46 21.32 -6.14
CA LYS A 25 7.63 22.79 -6.16
C LYS A 25 6.28 23.49 -6.06
N LYS A 26 6.26 24.77 -5.65
CA LYS A 26 5.03 25.60 -5.66
C LYS A 26 4.31 25.63 -7.01
N SER A 27 5.03 25.39 -8.11
CA SER A 27 4.50 25.27 -9.47
C SER A 27 3.87 23.90 -9.78
N GLY A 28 3.81 22.97 -8.84
CA GLY A 28 3.33 21.59 -9.04
C GLY A 28 4.34 20.64 -9.71
N HIS A 29 5.50 21.14 -10.15
CA HIS A 29 6.51 20.31 -10.78
C HIS A 29 7.22 19.42 -9.74
N LEU A 30 7.51 18.18 -10.13
CA LEU A 30 8.31 17.25 -9.34
C LEU A 30 9.80 17.45 -9.62
N PHE A 31 10.62 17.48 -8.58
CA PHE A 31 12.06 17.65 -8.72
C PHE A 31 12.83 16.94 -7.62
N ALA A 32 13.92 16.25 -7.99
CA ALA A 32 14.75 15.49 -7.05
C ALA A 32 15.92 16.34 -6.54
N ASN A 33 15.64 17.24 -5.59
CA ASN A 33 16.64 18.18 -5.06
C ASN A 33 16.66 18.31 -3.53
N THR A 34 15.78 17.64 -2.80
CA THR A 34 15.74 17.73 -1.34
C THR A 34 16.70 16.71 -0.72
N ASP A 35 17.52 17.13 0.24
CA ASP A 35 18.42 16.24 0.97
C ASP A 35 17.73 15.44 2.07
N GLU A 36 16.65 16.01 2.62
CA GLU A 36 15.88 15.45 3.72
C GLU A 36 14.42 15.21 3.29
N ILE A 37 13.67 14.49 4.13
CA ILE A 37 12.26 14.22 3.90
C ILE A 37 11.44 15.36 4.48
N GLU A 38 11.22 16.37 3.66
CA GLU A 38 10.33 17.49 3.95
C GLU A 38 8.87 17.17 3.58
N GLU A 39 7.93 17.97 4.07
CA GLU A 39 6.50 17.79 3.82
C GLU A 39 6.15 17.80 2.33
N ASN A 40 6.85 18.61 1.52
CA ASN A 40 6.65 18.66 0.07
C ASN A 40 7.22 17.44 -0.68
N ALA A 41 7.94 16.55 0.01
CA ALA A 41 8.49 15.31 -0.51
C ALA A 41 7.77 14.07 0.08
N LYS A 42 6.65 14.29 0.76
CA LYS A 42 5.74 13.23 1.23
C LYS A 42 4.54 13.10 0.31
N TYR A 43 4.14 11.86 0.05
CA TYR A 43 3.04 11.52 -0.86
C TYR A 43 2.14 10.47 -0.24
N PHE A 44 0.84 10.52 -0.52
CA PHE A 44 -0.04 9.38 -0.27
C PHE A 44 -0.05 8.44 -1.49
N PHE A 45 0.19 7.16 -1.25
CA PHE A 45 0.21 6.14 -2.28
C PHE A 45 -1.07 5.32 -2.27
N TYR A 46 -1.66 5.09 -3.45
CA TYR A 46 -2.85 4.24 -3.61
C TYR A 46 -2.71 3.32 -4.81
N LEU A 47 -3.00 2.03 -4.60
CA LEU A 47 -3.05 1.04 -5.67
C LEU A 47 -4.45 0.97 -6.29
N VAL A 48 -4.70 1.81 -7.29
CA VAL A 48 -6.06 2.01 -7.85
C VAL A 48 -6.52 0.86 -8.77
N ASN A 49 -5.59 0.11 -9.34
CA ASN A 49 -5.87 -0.98 -10.29
C ASN A 49 -6.00 -2.35 -9.60
N ARG A 50 -6.25 -2.37 -8.28
CA ARG A 50 -6.51 -3.57 -7.48
C ARG A 50 -7.68 -3.35 -6.51
N PRO A 51 -8.91 -3.13 -7.02
CA PRO A 51 -10.10 -3.06 -6.16
C PRO A 51 -10.42 -4.40 -5.47
N ILE A 52 -9.88 -5.50 -6.00
CA ILE A 52 -9.94 -6.84 -5.42
C ILE A 52 -8.52 -7.41 -5.40
N LEU A 53 -8.13 -7.98 -4.27
CA LEU A 53 -6.85 -8.66 -4.07
C LEU A 53 -7.03 -10.13 -3.75
N VAL A 54 -6.06 -10.92 -4.19
CA VAL A 54 -5.77 -12.25 -3.67
C VAL A 54 -4.38 -12.17 -3.04
N LEU A 55 -4.26 -12.56 -1.78
CA LEU A 55 -2.98 -12.56 -1.06
C LEU A 55 -2.43 -13.99 -1.00
N LYS A 56 -1.14 -14.12 -1.30
CA LYS A 56 -0.41 -15.39 -1.27
C LYS A 56 0.95 -15.17 -0.61
N CYS A 57 1.34 -16.04 0.30
CA CYS A 57 2.69 -16.14 0.81
C CYS A 57 3.34 -17.45 0.34
N GLU A 58 4.54 -17.75 0.86
CA GLU A 58 5.27 -18.97 0.51
C GLU A 58 4.52 -20.25 0.91
N GLN A 59 3.69 -20.20 1.95
CA GLN A 59 2.96 -21.36 2.50
C GLN A 59 1.58 -21.59 1.84
N GLY A 60 1.10 -20.67 1.01
CA GLY A 60 -0.21 -20.78 0.37
C GLY A 60 -0.96 -19.45 0.28
N PHE A 61 -2.26 -19.52 0.05
CA PHE A 61 -3.14 -18.36 0.01
C PHE A 61 -3.59 -17.93 1.40
N VAL A 62 -3.91 -16.65 1.54
CA VAL A 62 -4.60 -16.10 2.70
C VAL A 62 -6.10 -16.29 2.53
N GLY A 63 -6.75 -16.82 3.56
CA GLY A 63 -8.20 -17.01 3.59
C GLY A 63 -8.72 -17.34 4.97
N TYR A 64 -10.04 -17.42 5.12
CA TYR A 64 -10.66 -17.79 6.39
C TYR A 64 -10.33 -19.24 6.78
N LYS A 65 -10.15 -19.48 8.09
CA LYS A 65 -9.88 -20.81 8.64
C LYS A 65 -10.97 -21.81 8.21
N SER A 66 -12.22 -21.42 8.41
CA SER A 66 -13.43 -22.18 8.08
C SER A 66 -14.59 -21.23 7.80
N THR A 67 -15.66 -21.74 7.18
CA THR A 67 -16.91 -20.99 6.99
C THR A 67 -17.41 -20.40 8.31
N GLY A 68 -17.76 -19.11 8.31
CA GLY A 68 -18.24 -18.38 9.49
C GLY A 68 -17.14 -17.98 10.49
N SER A 69 -15.88 -18.34 10.28
CA SER A 69 -14.76 -17.87 11.11
C SER A 69 -14.27 -16.52 10.64
N THR A 70 -13.99 -15.61 11.57
CA THR A 70 -13.27 -14.36 11.29
C THR A 70 -11.75 -14.52 11.33
N LYS A 71 -11.25 -15.70 11.67
CA LYS A 71 -9.81 -15.99 11.74
C LYS A 71 -9.25 -16.24 10.35
N LEU A 72 -8.18 -15.55 9.99
CA LEU A 72 -7.41 -15.77 8.76
C LEU A 72 -6.25 -16.76 8.98
N GLU A 73 -5.98 -17.56 7.96
CA GLU A 73 -4.82 -18.45 7.84
C GLU A 73 -4.13 -18.19 6.49
N CYS A 74 -2.82 -18.39 6.40
CA CYS A 74 -2.01 -18.08 5.20
C CYS A 74 -1.43 -19.32 4.48
N ASN A 75 -1.94 -20.51 4.81
CA ASN A 75 -1.51 -21.78 4.25
C ASN A 75 -2.66 -22.50 3.51
N LYS A 76 -3.63 -21.75 2.98
CA LYS A 76 -4.79 -22.30 2.30
C LYS A 76 -4.43 -22.73 0.88
N ALA A 77 -5.02 -23.84 0.42
CA ALA A 77 -4.88 -24.30 -0.98
C ALA A 77 -5.69 -23.45 -1.96
N ASN A 78 -6.85 -22.94 -1.53
CA ASN A 78 -7.71 -22.06 -2.31
C ASN A 78 -7.57 -20.61 -1.83
N TYR A 79 -7.71 -19.67 -2.76
CA TYR A 79 -7.69 -18.24 -2.44
C TYR A 79 -9.04 -17.72 -1.99
N GLU A 80 -9.00 -16.66 -1.18
CA GLU A 80 -10.13 -15.78 -0.94
C GLU A 80 -9.90 -14.44 -1.65
N THR A 81 -10.97 -13.83 -2.11
CA THR A 81 -10.94 -12.47 -2.68
C THR A 81 -11.20 -11.45 -1.59
N ILE A 82 -10.33 -10.45 -1.52
CA ILE A 82 -10.39 -9.35 -0.55
C ILE A 82 -10.75 -8.08 -1.30
N VAL A 83 -11.81 -7.40 -0.89
CA VAL A 83 -12.15 -6.07 -1.41
C VAL A 83 -11.23 -5.05 -0.75
N VAL A 84 -10.67 -4.17 -1.57
CA VAL A 84 -9.76 -3.10 -1.15
C VAL A 84 -10.50 -1.77 -1.19
N GLU A 85 -10.68 -1.17 -0.02
CA GLU A 85 -11.35 0.13 0.13
C GLU A 85 -10.31 1.20 0.47
N ARG A 86 -10.26 2.26 -0.34
CA ARG A 86 -9.42 3.43 -0.07
C ARG A 86 -9.93 4.17 1.16
N SER A 87 -9.02 4.56 2.05
CA SER A 87 -9.29 5.41 3.20
C SER A 87 -8.51 6.73 3.09
N GLU A 88 -8.59 7.55 4.13
CA GLU A 88 -7.85 8.80 4.23
C GLU A 88 -6.35 8.56 4.42
N LYS A 89 -5.54 9.58 4.08
CA LYS A 89 -4.10 9.62 4.39
C LYS A 89 -3.29 8.39 3.98
N GLY A 90 -3.55 7.84 2.79
CA GLY A 90 -2.79 6.71 2.24
C GLY A 90 -3.18 5.36 2.83
N LEU A 91 -4.14 5.33 3.77
CA LEU A 91 -4.62 4.10 4.39
C LEU A 91 -5.54 3.33 3.44
N VAL A 92 -5.61 2.02 3.67
CA VAL A 92 -6.40 1.07 2.90
C VAL A 92 -7.04 0.07 3.85
N HIS A 93 -8.32 -0.22 3.65
CA HIS A 93 -9.04 -1.23 4.40
C HIS A 93 -9.25 -2.49 3.56
N PHE A 94 -9.09 -3.65 4.19
CA PHE A 94 -9.35 -4.96 3.58
C PHE A 94 -10.65 -5.51 4.12
N LYS A 95 -11.56 -5.85 3.21
CA LYS A 95 -12.88 -6.38 3.53
C LYS A 95 -13.08 -7.74 2.88
N GLY A 96 -13.35 -8.76 3.69
CA GLY A 96 -13.70 -10.08 3.18
C GLY A 96 -15.14 -10.13 2.66
N LEU A 97 -15.42 -11.06 1.75
CA LEU A 97 -16.74 -11.23 1.14
C LEU A 97 -17.79 -11.91 2.04
N SER A 98 -17.39 -12.43 3.22
CA SER A 98 -18.24 -13.27 4.07
C SER A 98 -19.38 -12.53 4.81
N ASN A 99 -19.79 -11.35 4.34
CA ASN A 99 -20.90 -10.54 4.88
C ASN A 99 -21.98 -10.24 3.81
N LEU A 100 -22.12 -11.10 2.80
CA LEU A 100 -23.33 -11.21 1.98
C LEU A 100 -24.15 -12.41 2.45
#